data_AF-A0A351YVY5-F1
#
_entry.id   AF-A0A351YVY5-F1
#
_cell.length_a   1.000
_cell.length_b   1.000
_cell.length_c   1.000
_cell.angle_alpha   90.00
_cell.angle_beta   90.00
_cell.angle_gamma   90.00
#
_symmetry.space_group_name_H-M   'P 1'
#
loop_
_entity.id
_entity.type
_entity.pdbx_description
1 polymer ?
#
loop_
_entity_poly.entity_id
_entity_poly.type
_entity_poly.pdbx_seq_one_letter_code
_entity_poly.pdbx_strand_id
1 'polypeptide(L)'
;MIRKIVRSEDGIMNAKDTLEKINDDGWRWVIQGQIEGKKRDYTSGLLAAERRGKHQNAVETAEKLLGDGMSPEKVANYCSIPLEEVLKLKTEC
;
A
#
# COMPACT_ATOMS: atom_id res chain seq x y z
N MET A 1 6.43 32.97 33.35
CA MET A 1 7.28 31.94 34.00
C MET A 1 8.01 31.10 32.96
N ILE A 2 7.30 30.45 32.03
CA ILE A 2 7.89 29.61 30.97
C ILE A 2 8.98 30.33 30.15
N ARG A 3 8.71 31.54 29.61
CA ARG A 3 9.69 32.32 28.83
C ARG A 3 11.01 32.61 29.55
N LYS A 4 11.02 32.65 30.89
CA LYS A 4 12.21 32.90 31.71
C LYS A 4 13.08 31.65 31.80
N ILE A 5 12.46 30.47 31.83
CA ILE A 5 13.11 29.16 31.84
C ILE A 5 13.74 28.85 30.48
N VAL A 6 13.02 29.07 29.37
CA VAL A 6 13.56 28.80 28.01
C VAL A 6 14.74 29.71 27.62
N ARG A 7 14.93 30.83 28.32
CA ARG A 7 16.04 31.79 28.10
C ARG A 7 17.11 31.73 29.19
N SER A 8 16.96 30.84 30.17
CA SER A 8 17.97 30.63 31.21
C SER A 8 19.06 29.68 30.70
N GLU A 9 20.30 29.88 31.13
CA GLU A 9 21.41 28.95 30.83
C GLU A 9 21.05 27.52 31.24
N ASP A 10 20.46 27.33 32.43
CA ASP A 10 20.02 26.01 32.89
C ASP A 10 18.97 25.38 31.97
N GLY A 11 18.04 26.16 31.43
CA GLY A 11 17.04 25.69 30.47
C GLY A 11 17.65 25.29 29.12
N ILE A 12 18.65 26.06 28.65
CA ILE A 12 19.37 25.79 27.41
C ILE A 12 20.27 24.56 27.57
N MET A 13 20.97 24.43 28.70
CA MET A 13 21.88 23.34 29.01
C MET A 13 21.13 22.01 29.19
N ASN A 14 20.01 22.00 29.90
CA ASN A 14 19.16 20.81 30.02
C ASN A 14 18.54 20.38 28.67
N ALA A 15 18.18 21.33 27.81
CA ALA A 15 17.71 21.01 26.46
C ALA A 15 18.84 20.40 25.62
N LYS A 16 20.05 20.93 25.73
CA LYS A 16 21.24 20.40 25.05
C LYS A 16 21.58 18.98 25.54
N ASP A 17 21.62 18.74 26.84
CA ASP A 17 21.85 17.42 27.42
C ASP A 17 20.78 16.40 27.02
N THR A 18 19.52 16.85 26.92
CA THR A 18 18.42 15.99 26.45
C THR A 18 18.59 15.62 24.98
N LEU A 19 19.02 16.57 24.14
CA LEU A 19 19.32 16.34 22.74
C LEU A 19 20.56 15.45 22.54
N GLU A 20 21.60 15.61 23.37
CA GLU A 20 22.81 14.76 23.36
C GLU A 20 22.53 13.35 23.90
N LYS A 21 21.58 13.18 24.82
CA LYS A 21 21.13 11.87 25.33
C LYS A 21 20.29 11.08 24.34
N ILE A 22 19.72 11.71 23.32
CA ILE A 22 19.23 10.97 22.15
C ILE A 22 20.47 10.52 21.39
N ASN A 23 21.04 9.39 21.81
CA ASN A 23 22.20 8.83 21.15
C ASN A 23 21.90 8.54 19.67
N ASP A 24 22.95 8.38 18.87
CA ASP A 24 22.82 8.04 17.45
C ASP A 24 21.98 6.77 17.20
N ASP A 25 21.89 5.86 18.18
CA ASP A 25 21.08 4.64 18.08
C ASP A 25 19.58 4.91 18.22
N GLY A 26 19.16 5.90 19.02
CA GLY A 26 17.78 6.36 19.11
C GLY A 26 17.31 6.99 17.79
N TRP A 27 18.15 7.82 17.18
CA TRP A 27 17.90 8.37 15.85
C TRP A 27 17.91 7.28 14.77
N ARG A 28 18.84 6.32 14.83
CA ARG A 28 18.87 5.17 13.94
C ARG A 28 17.61 4.32 14.04
N TRP A 29 17.11 4.06 15.24
CA TRP A 29 15.90 3.28 15.45
C TRP A 29 14.67 3.95 14.83
N VAL A 30 14.52 5.27 15.01
CA VAL A 30 13.42 6.05 14.39
C VAL A 30 13.52 6.03 12.86
N ILE A 31 14.72 6.23 12.31
CA ILE A 31 14.95 6.23 10.86
C ILE A 31 14.72 4.84 10.26
N GLN A 32 15.20 3.78 10.91
CA GLN A 32 14.97 2.40 10.46
C GLN A 32 13.48 2.05 10.47
N GLY A 33 12.76 2.40 11.52
CA GLY A 33 11.31 2.18 11.60
C GLY A 33 10.54 2.86 10.45
N GLN A 34 10.90 4.10 10.11
CA GLN A 34 10.29 4.79 8.96
C GLN A 34 10.64 4.15 7.60
N ILE A 35 11.89 3.72 7.40
CA ILE A 35 12.33 3.07 6.16
C ILE A 35 11.63 1.72 5.99
N GLU A 36 11.56 0.91 7.04
CA GLU A 36 10.89 -0.39 7.03
C GLU A 36 9.38 -0.28 6.84
N GLY A 37 8.74 0.74 7.44
CA GLY A 37 7.34 1.06 7.20
C GLY A 37 7.08 1.37 5.72
N LYS A 38 7.85 2.31 5.15
CA LYS A 38 7.72 2.69 3.73
C LYS A 38 7.98 1.52 2.77
N LYS A 39 8.95 0.63 3.08
CA LYS A 39 9.21 -0.57 2.27
C LYS A 39 8.03 -1.55 2.29
N ARG A 40 7.39 -1.74 3.44
CA ARG A 40 6.20 -2.58 3.58
C ARG A 40 5.00 -1.99 2.84
N ASP A 41 4.78 -0.69 2.99
CA ASP A 41 3.70 0.01 2.29
C ASP A 41 3.89 -0.06 0.77
N TYR A 42 5.11 0.17 0.27
CA TYR A 42 5.41 0.06 -1.14
C TYR A 42 5.19 -1.35 -1.70
N THR A 43 5.68 -2.39 -1.03
CA THR A 43 5.51 -3.79 -1.48
C THR A 43 4.06 -4.25 -1.43
N SER A 44 3.31 -3.86 -0.40
CA SER A 44 1.87 -4.15 -0.30
C SER A 44 1.06 -3.43 -1.39
N GLY A 45 1.39 -2.17 -1.69
CA GLY A 45 0.78 -1.39 -2.76
C GLY A 45 1.05 -1.98 -4.14
N LEU A 46 2.29 -2.42 -4.39
CA LEU A 46 2.67 -3.07 -5.65
C LEU A 46 1.89 -4.38 -5.88
N LEU A 47 1.81 -5.24 -4.86
CA LEU A 47 1.04 -6.49 -4.94
C LEU A 47 -0.46 -6.25 -5.15
N ALA A 48 -1.02 -5.23 -4.48
CA ALA A 48 -2.41 -4.85 -4.68
C ALA A 48 -2.67 -4.32 -6.10
N ALA A 49 -1.75 -3.52 -6.64
CA ALA A 49 -1.81 -3.02 -8.01
C ALA A 49 -1.68 -4.15 -9.03
N GLU A 50 -0.76 -5.10 -8.83
CA GLU A 50 -0.62 -6.28 -9.71
C GLU A 50 -1.88 -7.15 -9.70
N ARG A 51 -2.49 -7.39 -8.53
CA ARG A 51 -3.74 -8.15 -8.45
C ARG A 51 -4.87 -7.45 -9.19
N ARG A 52 -4.99 -6.12 -9.03
CA ARG A 52 -5.99 -5.32 -9.75
C ARG A 52 -5.77 -5.35 -11.27
N GLY A 53 -4.53 -5.18 -11.73
CA GLY A 53 -4.21 -5.23 -13.16
C GLY A 53 -4.45 -6.60 -13.79
N LYS A 54 -4.08 -7.68 -13.10
CA LYS A 54 -4.37 -9.05 -13.55
C LYS A 54 -5.88 -9.32 -13.63
N HIS A 55 -6.63 -8.87 -12.63
CA HIS A 55 -8.08 -9.03 -12.61
C HIS A 55 -8.77 -8.21 -13.72
N GLN A 56 -8.36 -6.95 -13.93
CA GLN A 56 -8.88 -6.14 -15.04
C GLN A 56 -8.60 -6.77 -16.40
N ASN A 57 -7.37 -7.24 -16.64
CA ASN A 57 -7.03 -7.93 -17.89
C ASN A 57 -7.87 -9.20 -18.09
N ALA A 58 -8.14 -9.94 -17.02
CA ALA A 58 -8.96 -11.14 -17.08
C ALA A 58 -10.41 -10.79 -17.45
N VAL A 59 -10.97 -9.71 -16.89
CA VAL A 59 -12.32 -9.21 -17.20
C VAL A 59 -12.41 -8.74 -18.66
N GLU A 60 -11.48 -7.90 -19.12
CA GLU A 60 -11.47 -7.45 -20.52
C GLU A 60 -11.32 -8.62 -21.52
N THR A 61 -10.53 -9.63 -21.15
CA THR A 61 -10.40 -10.86 -21.96
C THR A 61 -11.70 -11.66 -21.95
N ALA A 62 -12.37 -11.75 -20.80
CA ALA A 62 -13.65 -12.45 -20.68
C ALA A 62 -14.75 -11.77 -21.52
N GLU A 63 -14.83 -10.44 -21.51
CA GLU A 63 -15.76 -9.68 -22.35
C GLU A 63 -15.52 -9.94 -23.85
N LYS A 64 -14.26 -9.91 -24.30
CA LYS A 64 -13.90 -10.21 -25.69
C LYS A 64 -14.31 -11.63 -26.08
N LEU A 65 -14.00 -12.63 -25.25
CA LEU A 65 -14.35 -14.02 -25.53
C LEU A 65 -15.88 -14.26 -25.54
N LEU A 66 -16.62 -13.56 -24.68
CA LEU A 66 -18.08 -13.57 -24.71
C LEU A 66 -18.62 -12.92 -25.99
N GLY A 67 -18.02 -11.81 -26.43
CA GLY A 67 -18.34 -11.14 -27.70
C GLY A 67 -18.06 -12.00 -28.94
N ASP A 68 -17.01 -12.82 -28.89
CA ASP A 68 -16.67 -13.81 -29.92
C ASP A 68 -17.62 -15.03 -29.94
N GLY A 69 -18.64 -15.05 -29.07
CA GLY A 69 -19.67 -16.10 -29.02
C GLY A 69 -19.29 -17.33 -28.19
N MET A 70 -18.25 -17.25 -27.34
CA MET A 70 -17.84 -18.34 -26.46
C MET A 70 -18.82 -18.52 -25.29
N SER A 71 -19.03 -19.76 -24.83
CA SER A 71 -19.93 -20.01 -23.70
C SER A 71 -19.37 -19.47 -22.38
N PRO A 72 -20.22 -18.92 -21.49
CA PRO A 72 -19.78 -18.39 -20.20
C PRO A 72 -18.98 -19.40 -19.36
N GLU A 73 -19.30 -20.69 -19.42
CA GLU A 73 -18.53 -21.70 -18.65
C GLU A 73 -17.12 -21.89 -19.19
N LYS A 74 -16.93 -21.79 -20.51
CA LYS A 74 -15.60 -21.85 -21.12
C LYS A 74 -14.79 -20.61 -20.79
N VAL A 75 -15.41 -19.43 -20.83
CA VAL A 75 -14.75 -18.17 -20.48
C VAL A 75 -14.34 -18.13 -19.01
N ALA A 76 -15.20 -18.59 -18.10
CA ALA A 76 -14.89 -18.71 -16.67
C ALA A 76 -13.66 -19.59 -16.43
N ASN A 77 -13.59 -20.74 -17.09
CA ASN A 77 -12.43 -21.64 -17.02
C ASN A 77 -11.17 -21.02 -17.63
N TYR A 78 -11.28 -20.32 -18.76
CA TYR A 78 -10.12 -19.77 -19.49
C TYR A 78 -9.50 -18.57 -18.77
N CYS A 79 -10.33 -17.67 -18.25
CA CYS A 79 -9.91 -16.46 -17.56
C CYS A 79 -9.68 -16.68 -16.06
N SER A 80 -9.98 -17.89 -15.54
CA SER A 80 -9.96 -18.20 -14.11
C SER A 80 -10.79 -17.22 -13.27
N ILE A 81 -11.96 -16.85 -13.79
CA ILE A 81 -12.93 -15.95 -13.16
C ILE A 81 -14.15 -16.78 -12.73
N PRO A 82 -14.76 -16.50 -11.56
CA PRO A 82 -16.00 -17.16 -11.16
C PRO A 82 -17.10 -17.01 -12.23
N LEU A 83 -17.83 -18.11 -12.47
CA LEU A 83 -18.91 -18.12 -13.47
C LEU A 83 -19.97 -17.04 -13.20
N GLU A 84 -20.27 -16.75 -11.93
CA GLU A 84 -21.21 -15.69 -11.55
C GLU A 84 -20.78 -14.31 -12.07
N GLU A 85 -19.49 -14.02 -12.04
CA GLU A 85 -18.93 -12.74 -12.50
C GLU A 85 -18.97 -12.67 -14.03
N VAL A 86 -18.64 -13.76 -14.72
CA VAL A 86 -18.80 -13.86 -16.19
C VAL A 86 -20.26 -13.71 -16.63
N LEU A 87 -21.21 -14.26 -15.87
CA LEU A 87 -22.63 -14.12 -16.14
C LEU A 87 -23.11 -12.67 -15.96
N LYS A 88 -22.60 -11.96 -14.95
CA LYS A 88 -22.88 -10.52 -14.76
C LYS A 88 -22.39 -9.69 -15.95
N LEU A 89 -21.16 -9.95 -16.42
CA LEU A 89 -20.60 -9.29 -17.61
C LEU A 89 -21.46 -9.51 -18.85
N LYS A 90 -22.02 -10.71 -19.02
CA LYS A 90 -22.92 -11.02 -20.14
C LYS A 90 -24.25 -10.26 -20.07
N THR A 91 -24.78 -9.98 -18.87
CA THR A 91 -26.05 -9.23 -18.70
C THR A 91 -25.91 -7.72 -18.83
N GLU A 92 -24.69 -7.18 -18.75
CA GLU A 92 -24.42 -5.73 -18.86
C GLU A 92 -24.07 -5.28 -20.30
N CYS A 93 -23.93 -6.22 -21.24
CA CYS A 93 -23.80 -6.00 -22.69
C CYS A 93 -25.12 -6.26 -23.41
#